data_AF-A0A1B6GQ90-F1
#
_entry.id   AF-A0A1B6GQ90-F1
#
_cell.length_a   1.000
_cell.length_b   1.000
_cell.length_c   1.000
_cell.angle_alpha   90.00
_cell.angle_beta   90.00
_cell.angle_gamma   90.00
#
_symmetry.space_group_name_H-M   'P 1'
#
loop_
_entity.id
_entity.type
_entity.pdbx_description
1 polymer ?
#
loop_
_entity_poly.entity_id
_entity_poly.type
_entity_poly.pdbx_seq_one_letter_code
_entity_poly.pdbx_strand_id
1 'polypeptide(L)'
;LEKSLDFVRIDDFQTKNLDGHAFFLSHFHSDHMRGLFSSEFQKTLIENNDKMLYCSMFTKYMVLSKDSRCKIPMEKICAIEVNSTRVVQHNNREPVQVTAIPAGH
;
A
#
# COMPACT_ATOMS: atom_id res chain seq x y z
N LEU A 1 -3.09 21.48 15.40
CA LEU A 1 -3.95 20.52 14.67
C LEU A 1 -3.14 19.26 14.44
N GLU A 2 -3.47 18.16 15.11
CA GLU A 2 -2.95 16.85 14.67
C GLU A 2 -3.49 16.58 13.27
N LYS A 3 -2.60 16.39 12.28
CA LYS A 3 -2.99 15.96 10.95
C LYS A 3 -3.39 14.49 11.06
N SER A 4 -4.69 14.20 10.98
CA SER A 4 -5.21 12.84 10.96
C SER A 4 -4.68 12.07 9.72
N LEU A 5 -4.06 10.92 9.96
CA LEU A 5 -3.61 9.96 8.93
C LEU A 5 -4.63 8.83 8.72
N ASP A 6 -5.90 9.06 9.05
CA ASP A 6 -7.04 8.14 8.87
C ASP A 6 -7.29 7.68 7.42
N PHE A 7 -6.60 8.22 6.41
CA PHE A 7 -6.63 7.75 5.01
C PHE A 7 -5.53 6.73 4.71
N VAL A 8 -4.61 6.50 5.65
CA VAL A 8 -3.51 5.55 5.55
C VAL A 8 -3.92 4.22 6.17
N ARG A 9 -3.62 3.12 5.49
CA ARG A 9 -3.74 1.75 6.02
C ARG A 9 -2.41 1.05 5.88
N ILE A 10 -1.98 0.31 6.90
CA ILE A 10 -0.71 -0.39 6.93
C ILE A 10 -1.00 -1.84 7.30
N ASP A 11 -0.58 -2.79 6.47
CA ASP A 11 -0.63 -4.24 6.71
C ASP A 11 -2.03 -4.83 7.02
N ASP A 12 -3.10 -4.07 6.77
CA ASP A 12 -4.49 -4.51 6.94
C ASP A 12 -5.34 -4.03 5.76
N PHE A 13 -5.62 -4.96 4.84
CA PHE A 13 -6.32 -4.73 3.58
C PHE A 13 -7.73 -5.36 3.58
N GLN A 14 -8.26 -5.67 4.76
CA GLN A 14 -9.60 -6.24 4.91
C GLN A 14 -10.70 -5.23 4.52
N THR A 15 -11.90 -5.74 4.23
CA THR A 15 -13.06 -4.95 3.76
C THR A 15 -13.35 -3.70 4.60
N LYS A 16 -13.22 -3.79 5.93
CA LYS A 16 -13.44 -2.67 6.87
C LYS A 16 -12.50 -1.48 6.66
N ASN A 17 -11.37 -1.67 5.97
CA ASN A 17 -10.30 -0.70 5.78
C ASN A 17 -10.22 -0.17 4.33
N LEU A 18 -11.12 -0.61 3.45
CA LEU A 18 -11.12 -0.20 2.04
C LEU A 18 -11.52 1.26 1.83
N ASP A 19 -11.99 1.93 2.88
CA ASP A 19 -12.20 3.38 2.94
C ASP A 19 -10.87 4.18 2.88
N GLY A 20 -9.74 3.53 3.19
CA GLY A 20 -8.40 4.11 3.02
C GLY A 20 -8.07 4.53 1.59
N HIS A 21 -7.10 5.42 1.46
CA HIS A 21 -6.61 5.98 0.19
C HIS A 21 -5.20 5.50 -0.14
N ALA A 22 -4.30 5.51 0.85
CA ALA A 22 -2.92 5.06 0.72
C ALA A 22 -2.71 3.80 1.55
N PHE A 23 -2.39 2.70 0.88
CA PHE A 23 -2.18 1.40 1.52
C PHE A 23 -0.68 1.10 1.55
N PHE A 24 -0.15 0.61 2.67
CA PHE A 24 1.25 0.26 2.81
C PHE A 24 1.38 -1.21 3.19
N LEU A 25 2.29 -1.91 2.51
CA LEU A 25 2.75 -3.23 2.90
C LEU A 25 4.20 -3.12 3.36
N SER A 26 4.43 -3.33 4.65
CA SER A 26 5.77 -3.22 5.24
C SER A 26 6.70 -4.30 4.68
N HIS A 27 6.25 -5.56 4.66
CA HIS A 27 7.00 -6.71 4.16
C HIS A 27 6.06 -7.87 3.77
N PHE A 28 6.61 -8.89 3.09
CA PHE A 28 5.82 -9.97 2.48
C PHE A 28 5.68 -11.19 3.41
N HIS A 29 4.99 -11.03 4.55
CA HIS A 29 4.61 -12.14 5.43
C HIS A 29 3.09 -12.24 5.60
N SER A 30 2.59 -13.47 5.80
CA SER A 30 1.16 -13.78 5.72
C SER A 30 0.30 -13.08 6.78
N ASP A 31 0.87 -12.77 7.95
CA ASP A 31 0.22 -12.04 9.03
C ASP A 31 0.03 -10.54 8.73
N HIS A 32 0.86 -9.97 7.85
CA HIS A 32 0.80 -8.58 7.37
C HIS A 32 0.03 -8.41 6.05
N MET A 33 -0.40 -9.50 5.42
CA MET A 33 -1.02 -9.49 4.08
C MET A 33 -2.52 -9.78 4.13
N ARG A 34 -3.16 -9.63 5.28
CA ARG A 34 -4.58 -9.95 5.47
C ARG A 34 -5.45 -9.10 4.55
N GLY A 35 -6.17 -9.75 3.64
CA GLY A 35 -7.03 -9.09 2.64
C GLY A 35 -6.30 -8.62 1.37
N LEU A 36 -4.97 -8.67 1.29
CA LEU A 36 -4.19 -8.13 0.16
C LEU A 36 -4.60 -8.74 -1.19
N PHE A 37 -4.99 -10.02 -1.18
CA PHE A 37 -5.41 -10.73 -2.38
C PHE A 37 -6.93 -10.97 -2.44
N SER A 38 -7.72 -10.31 -1.59
CA SER A 38 -9.18 -10.37 -1.70
C SER A 38 -9.63 -9.70 -3.00
N SER A 39 -10.72 -10.17 -3.59
CA SER A 39 -11.28 -9.57 -4.81
C SER A 39 -11.67 -8.11 -4.58
N GLU A 40 -12.18 -7.78 -3.39
CA GLU A 40 -12.63 -6.44 -2.99
C GLU A 40 -11.46 -5.45 -2.91
N PHE A 41 -10.35 -5.83 -2.27
CA PHE A 41 -9.19 -4.93 -2.19
C PHE A 41 -8.56 -4.69 -3.56
N GLN A 42 -8.40 -5.76 -4.35
CA GLN A 42 -7.83 -5.65 -5.69
C GLN A 42 -8.71 -4.79 -6.61
N LYS A 43 -10.03 -5.00 -6.58
CA LYS A 43 -11.01 -4.15 -7.28
C LYS A 43 -10.92 -2.70 -6.83
N THR A 44 -10.75 -2.45 -5.54
CA THR A 44 -10.57 -1.10 -4.98
C THR A 44 -9.38 -0.38 -5.62
N LEU A 45 -8.23 -1.03 -5.78
CA LEU A 45 -7.07 -0.42 -6.45
C LEU A 45 -7.28 -0.25 -7.96
N ILE A 46 -7.90 -1.24 -8.62
CA ILE A 46 -8.13 -1.22 -10.07
C ILE A 46 -9.09 -0.08 -10.47
N GLU A 47 -10.19 0.08 -9.75
CA GLU A 47 -11.27 1.01 -10.14
C GLU A 47 -11.05 2.44 -9.65
N ASN A 48 -10.19 2.65 -8.64
CA ASN A 48 -9.94 3.98 -8.08
C ASN A 48 -8.55 4.48 -8.49
N ASN A 49 -8.51 5.49 -9.35
CA ASN A 49 -7.26 6.05 -9.88
C ASN A 49 -6.32 6.59 -8.81
N ASP A 50 -6.87 7.12 -7.72
CA ASP A 50 -6.08 7.78 -6.68
C ASP A 50 -5.58 6.82 -5.58
N LYS A 51 -6.08 5.57 -5.55
CA LYS A 51 -5.69 4.59 -4.52
C LYS A 51 -4.50 3.77 -4.97
N MET A 52 -3.52 3.62 -4.06
CA MET A 52 -2.23 3.00 -4.36
C MET A 52 -1.77 2.10 -3.22
N LEU A 53 -1.05 1.03 -3.58
CA LEU A 53 -0.28 0.20 -2.65
C LEU A 53 1.18 0.64 -2.67
N TYR A 54 1.72 1.01 -1.52
CA TYR A 54 3.10 1.43 -1.31
C TYR A 54 3.88 0.34 -0.57
N CYS A 55 5.10 0.04 -1.01
CA CYS A 55 5.96 -0.93 -0.35
C CYS A 55 7.42 -0.76 -0.80
N SER A 56 8.35 -1.58 -0.30
CA SER A 56 9.73 -1.61 -0.83
C SER A 56 9.78 -2.20 -2.25
N MET A 57 10.87 -1.93 -3.00
CA MET A 57 11.12 -2.57 -4.30
C MET A 57 11.10 -4.11 -4.20
N PHE A 58 11.67 -4.67 -3.14
CA PHE A 58 11.69 -6.11 -2.92
C PHE A 58 10.29 -6.67 -2.65
N THR A 59 9.52 -6.01 -1.79
CA THR A 59 8.12 -6.39 -1.50
C THR A 59 7.26 -6.30 -2.76
N LYS A 60 7.43 -5.26 -3.60
CA LYS A 60 6.74 -5.14 -4.89
C LYS A 60 7.02 -6.34 -5.79
N TYR A 61 8.29 -6.74 -5.91
CA TYR A 61 8.67 -7.93 -6.68
C TYR A 61 7.98 -9.19 -6.15
N MET A 62 7.97 -9.39 -4.82
CA MET A 62 7.33 -10.54 -4.19
C MET A 62 5.82 -10.59 -4.46
N VAL A 63 5.11 -9.46 -4.29
CA VAL A 63 3.66 -9.35 -4.55
C VAL A 63 3.32 -9.70 -6.00
N LEU A 64 4.13 -9.25 -6.96
CA LEU A 64 3.87 -9.48 -8.40
C LEU A 64 4.29 -10.87 -8.89
N SER A 65 5.30 -11.49 -8.27
CA SER A 65 5.95 -12.69 -8.83
C SER A 65 5.67 -13.98 -8.04
N LYS A 66 5.28 -13.89 -6.77
CA LYS A 66 5.22 -15.07 -5.89
C LYS A 66 3.81 -15.54 -5.56
N ASP A 67 2.78 -14.72 -5.79
CA ASP A 67 1.39 -15.08 -5.51
C ASP A 67 0.50 -14.95 -6.75
N SER A 68 0.00 -16.07 -7.25
CA SER A 68 -0.85 -16.13 -8.46
C SER A 68 -2.23 -15.46 -8.29
N ARG A 69 -2.63 -15.19 -7.03
CA ARG A 69 -3.87 -14.47 -6.71
C ARG A 69 -3.75 -12.96 -6.94
N CYS A 70 -2.54 -12.45 -7.12
CA CYS A 70 -2.32 -11.04 -7.42
C CYS A 70 -2.81 -10.70 -8.83
N LYS A 71 -3.77 -9.77 -8.89
CA LYS A 71 -4.35 -9.11 -10.06
C LYS A 71 -4.21 -7.59 -9.95
N ILE A 72 -3.48 -7.10 -8.93
CA ILE A 72 -3.18 -5.67 -8.78
C ILE A 72 -2.27 -5.27 -9.95
N PRO A 73 -2.67 -4.27 -10.77
CA PRO A 73 -1.82 -3.79 -11.85
C PRO A 73 -0.49 -3.23 -11.33
N MET A 74 0.60 -3.41 -12.08
CA MET A 74 1.94 -3.01 -11.65
C MET A 74 2.04 -1.51 -11.35
N GLU A 75 1.28 -0.70 -12.07
CA GLU A 75 1.14 0.74 -11.91
C GLU A 75 0.42 1.15 -10.64
N LYS A 76 -0.36 0.26 -10.01
CA LYS A 76 -1.02 0.47 -8.71
C LYS A 76 -0.14 0.13 -7.51
N ILE A 77 1.05 -0.41 -7.76
CA ILE A 77 2.04 -0.71 -6.71
C ILE A 77 3.22 0.26 -6.85
N CYS A 78 3.29 1.25 -5.96
CA CYS A 78 4.37 2.21 -5.90
C CYS A 78 5.48 1.69 -4.97
N ALA A 79 6.69 1.55 -5.50
CA ALA A 79 7.84 1.22 -4.67
C ALA A 79 8.45 2.48 -4.06
N ILE A 80 8.81 2.39 -2.78
CA ILE A 80 9.57 3.38 -2.04
C ILE A 80 10.94 2.78 -1.75
N GLU A 81 12.00 3.41 -2.23
CA GLU A 81 13.36 2.97 -1.93
C GLU A 81 13.64 3.18 -0.44
N VAL A 82 14.40 2.26 0.16
CA VAL A 82 14.81 2.37 1.55
C VAL A 82 15.68 3.63 1.71
N ASN A 83 15.46 4.38 2.78
CA ASN A 83 16.04 5.70 3.05
C ASN A 83 15.66 6.79 2.04
N SER A 84 14.66 6.56 1.19
CA SER A 84 14.09 7.59 0.32
C SER A 84 12.79 8.13 0.88
N THR A 85 12.52 9.40 0.58
CA THR A 85 11.26 10.07 0.92
C THR A 85 10.36 10.16 -0.30
N ARG A 86 9.11 9.76 -0.15
CA ARG A 86 8.07 9.85 -1.17
C ARG A 86 6.92 10.73 -0.67
N VAL A 87 6.43 11.58 -1.55
CA VAL A 87 5.20 12.34 -1.30
C VAL A 87 4.01 11.46 -1.68
N VAL A 88 3.10 11.27 -0.73
CA VAL A 88 1.83 10.59 -0.91
C VAL A 88 0.73 11.64 -0.98
N GLN A 89 0.02 11.66 -2.10
CA GLN A 89 -1.03 12.62 -2.41
C GLN A 89 -2.37 12.11 -1.91
N HIS A 90 -3.28 13.05 -1.62
CA HIS A 90 -4.68 12.76 -1.36
C HIS A 90 -5.51 13.96 -1.83
N ASN A 91 -6.50 13.74 -2.71
CA ASN A 91 -7.20 14.81 -3.42
C ASN A 91 -7.84 15.88 -2.52
N ASN A 92 -8.25 15.51 -1.30
CA ASN A 92 -8.93 16.42 -0.36
C ASN A 92 -8.12 16.71 0.91
N ARG A 93 -6.83 16.38 0.96
CA ARG A 93 -6.00 16.54 2.17
C ARG A 93 -4.59 17.00 1.81
N GLU A 94 -3.91 17.57 2.80
CA GLU A 94 -2.50 17.91 2.68
C GLU A 94 -1.66 16.65 2.36
N PRO A 95 -0.72 16.74 1.41
CA PRO A 95 0.18 15.63 1.11
C PRO A 95 1.02 15.26 2.34
N VAL A 96 1.37 13.98 2.43
CA VAL A 96 2.25 13.48 3.49
C VAL A 96 3.56 12.97 2.91
N GLN A 97 4.65 13.23 3.62
CA GLN A 97 5.96 12.69 3.28
C GLN A 97 6.16 11.39 4.04
N VAL A 98 6.50 10.33 3.31
CA VAL A 98 6.76 9.01 3.86
C VAL A 98 8.20 8.63 3.54
N THR A 99 8.95 8.27 4.57
CA THR A 99 10.32 7.76 4.43
C THR A 99 10.33 6.29 4.82
N ALA A 100 10.75 5.42 3.90
CA ALA A 100 10.93 4.00 4.23
C ALA A 100 12.26 3.83 4.98
N ILE A 101 12.23 3.22 6.15
CA ILE A 101 13.43 2.91 6.95
C ILE A 101 13.69 1.39 6.98
N PRO A 102 14.94 0.92 7.02
CA PRO A 102 15.24 -0.50 7.14
C PRO A 102 14.66 -1.08 8.44
N ALA A 103 13.91 -2.19 8.35
CA ALA A 103 13.33 -2.86 9.52
C ALA A 103 14.22 -3.94 10.14
N GLY A 104 15.19 -4.48 9.37
CA GLY A 104 16.04 -5.60 9.83
C GLY A 104 15.30 -6.94 9.96
N HIS A 105 14.21 -7.11 9.20
CA HIS A 105 13.32 -8.27 9.16
C HIS A 105 13.11 -8.69 7.71
#